data_AF-A0A0C2D2A4-F1
#
_entry.id   AF-A0A0C2D2A4-F1
#
_cell.length_a   1.000
_cell.length_b   1.000
_cell.length_c   1.000
_cell.angle_alpha   90.00
_cell.angle_beta   90.00
_cell.angle_gamma   90.00
#
_symmetry.space_group_name_H-M   'P 1'
#
loop_
_entity.id
_entity.type
_entity.pdbx_description
1 polymer ?
#
loop_
_entity_poly.entity_id
_entity_poly.type
_entity_poly.pdbx_seq_one_letter_code
_entity_poly.pdbx_strand_id
1 'polypeptide(L)'
;MALRFRRAMKDNILTITDLLLGAAYADKRLEGNETAKIRSLLAKLIGTTTFPAAVEARFKDFSPAAFNIEKAAGNLAGLGSERRKVLEMIAAVSESDEEIDLSEDRYLRRAAEAMGLAAKDFRDLVVDFQEVDELEGILADTLGI
;
A
#
# COMPACT_ATOMS: atom_id res chain seq x y z
N MET A 1 12.05 1.27 21.18
CA MET A 1 11.85 0.82 19.78
C MET A 1 10.88 1.75 19.00
N ALA A 2 9.68 2.04 19.51
CA ALA A 2 8.66 2.88 18.84
C ALA A 2 9.06 4.32 18.45
N LEU A 3 10.07 4.92 19.11
CA LEU A 3 10.53 6.28 18.78
C LEU A 3 11.36 6.32 17.49
N ARG A 4 12.19 5.30 17.24
CA ARG A 4 12.99 5.20 16.00
C ARG A 4 12.12 4.93 14.78
N PHE A 5 11.12 4.06 14.93
CA PHE A 5 10.08 3.82 13.94
C PHE A 5 9.40 5.12 13.51
N ARG A 6 8.81 5.85 14.48
CA ARG A 6 8.10 7.09 14.18
C ARG A 6 9.00 8.16 13.54
N ARG A 7 10.28 8.19 13.89
CA ARG A 7 11.23 9.09 13.24
C ARG A 7 11.44 8.72 11.76
N ALA A 8 11.73 7.45 11.47
CA ALA A 8 11.91 6.99 10.09
C ALA A 8 10.66 7.23 9.23
N MET A 9 9.45 7.02 9.79
CA MET A 9 8.19 7.31 9.09
C MET A 9 7.99 8.80 8.83
N LYS A 10 8.32 9.66 9.81
CA LYS A 10 8.26 11.11 9.65
C LYS A 10 9.24 11.62 8.60
N ASP A 11 10.46 11.09 8.60
CA ASP A 11 11.51 11.46 7.64
C ASP A 11 11.11 11.10 6.19
N ASN A 12 10.23 10.11 6.01
CA ASN A 12 9.75 9.63 4.71
C ASN A 12 8.28 9.97 4.43
N ILE A 13 7.66 10.86 5.21
CA ILE A 13 6.21 11.07 5.18
C ILE A 13 5.68 11.53 3.82
N LEU A 14 6.48 12.29 3.06
CA LEU A 14 6.09 12.75 1.72
C LEU A 14 6.03 11.58 0.73
N THR A 15 7.06 10.72 0.71
CA THR A 15 7.09 9.54 -0.15
C THR A 15 5.98 8.56 0.21
N ILE A 16 5.72 8.36 1.51
CA ILE A 16 4.61 7.52 1.98
C ILE A 16 3.28 8.14 1.54
N THR A 17 3.10 9.45 1.66
CA THR A 17 1.88 10.13 1.18
C THR A 17 1.67 9.92 -0.31
N ASP A 18 2.72 10.10 -1.12
CA ASP A 18 2.65 9.92 -2.58
C ASP A 18 2.29 8.46 -2.94
N LEU A 19 2.83 7.47 -2.21
CA LEU A 19 2.49 6.05 -2.41
C LEU A 19 1.03 5.73 -2.06
N LEU A 20 0.50 6.31 -0.99
CA LEU A 20 -0.90 6.09 -0.60
C LEU A 20 -1.87 6.77 -1.56
N LEU A 21 -1.53 7.96 -2.05
CA LEU A 21 -2.30 8.63 -3.10
C LEU A 21 -2.27 7.80 -4.38
N GLY A 22 -1.09 7.32 -4.80
CA GLY A 22 -0.99 6.45 -5.98
C GLY A 22 -1.84 5.17 -5.87
N ALA A 23 -1.98 4.61 -4.67
CA ALA A 23 -2.82 3.44 -4.42
C ALA A 23 -4.31 3.77 -4.62
N ALA A 24 -4.79 4.84 -3.99
CA ALA A 24 -6.16 5.33 -4.16
C ALA A 24 -6.50 5.63 -5.64
N TYR A 25 -5.56 6.22 -6.40
CA TYR A 25 -5.78 6.48 -7.82
C TYR A 25 -5.68 5.23 -8.73
N ALA A 26 -5.07 4.13 -8.26
CA ALA A 26 -4.98 2.89 -9.03
C ALA A 26 -6.35 2.24 -9.21
N ASP A 27 -7.23 2.40 -8.22
CA ASP A 27 -8.60 1.86 -8.16
C ASP A 27 -9.58 2.57 -9.13
N LYS A 28 -9.17 3.70 -9.76
CA LYS A 28 -9.98 4.51 -10.71
C LYS A 28 -11.33 5.03 -10.17
N ARG A 29 -11.74 4.64 -8.97
CA ARG A 29 -12.95 5.09 -8.27
C ARG A 29 -12.57 5.88 -7.02
N LEU A 30 -11.84 6.98 -7.20
CA LEU A 30 -11.58 7.89 -6.09
C LEU A 30 -12.88 8.52 -5.61
N GLU A 31 -13.54 7.86 -4.67
CA GLU A 31 -14.64 8.43 -3.94
C GLU A 31 -14.03 9.33 -2.86
N GLY A 32 -14.65 10.48 -2.59
CA GLY A 32 -14.08 11.51 -1.70
C GLY A 32 -13.71 11.03 -0.28
N ASN A 33 -14.07 9.80 0.09
CA ASN A 33 -13.76 9.15 1.36
C ASN A 33 -12.30 8.67 1.48
N GLU A 34 -11.61 8.35 0.37
CA GLU A 34 -10.24 7.80 0.42
C GLU A 34 -9.22 8.81 0.93
N THR A 35 -9.37 10.09 0.60
CA THR A 35 -8.48 11.14 1.13
C THR A 35 -8.58 11.24 2.66
N ALA A 36 -9.78 11.08 3.23
CA ALA A 36 -9.96 11.06 4.68
C ALA A 36 -9.30 9.81 5.31
N LYS A 37 -9.42 8.65 4.65
CA LYS A 37 -8.76 7.40 5.04
C LYS A 37 -7.24 7.54 5.05
N ILE A 38 -6.64 8.07 3.99
CA ILE A 38 -5.19 8.32 3.90
C ILE A 38 -4.74 9.26 5.03
N ARG A 39 -5.46 10.35 5.28
CA ARG A 39 -5.15 11.27 6.40
C ARG A 39 -5.19 10.57 7.75
N SER A 40 -6.21 9.74 7.99
CA SER A 40 -6.33 8.97 9.23
C SER A 40 -5.15 8.00 9.41
N LEU A 41 -4.75 7.30 8.34
CA LEU A 41 -3.59 6.39 8.35
C LEU A 41 -2.28 7.13 8.60
N LEU A 42 -2.03 8.24 7.91
CA LEU A 42 -0.86 9.08 8.13
C LEU A 42 -0.82 9.61 9.57
N ALA A 43 -1.95 10.07 10.11
CA ALA A 43 -2.02 10.58 11.48
C ALA A 43 -1.66 9.51 12.52
N LYS A 44 -2.16 8.29 12.34
CA LYS A 44 -1.80 7.13 13.17
C LYS A 44 -0.31 6.80 13.06
N LEU A 45 0.25 6.87 11.85
CA LEU A 45 1.66 6.57 11.58
C LEU A 45 2.61 7.53 12.32
N ILE A 46 2.35 8.84 12.25
CA ILE A 46 3.24 9.86 12.83
C ILE A 46 2.84 10.31 14.24
N GLY A 47 1.64 9.92 14.71
CA GLY A 47 1.09 10.24 16.02
C GLY A 47 0.60 11.68 16.16
N THR A 48 0.20 12.33 15.05
CA THR A 48 -0.37 13.69 15.05
C THR A 48 -1.31 13.87 13.86
N THR A 49 -2.36 14.68 14.02
CA THR A 49 -3.27 15.08 12.94
C THR A 49 -2.82 16.36 12.23
N THR A 50 -1.79 17.03 12.74
CA THR A 50 -1.20 18.21 12.10
C THR A 50 -0.10 17.78 11.15
N PHE A 51 -0.35 17.91 9.85
CA PHE A 51 0.62 17.58 8.82
C PHE A 51 1.46 18.79 8.41
N PRO A 52 2.73 18.57 7.99
CA PRO A 52 3.52 19.61 7.33
C PRO A 52 2.80 20.14 6.09
N ALA A 53 2.98 21.43 5.76
CA ALA A 53 2.37 22.04 4.58
C ALA A 53 2.69 21.30 3.27
N ALA A 54 3.88 20.70 3.18
CA ALA A 54 4.27 19.88 2.03
C ALA A 54 3.40 18.61 1.87
N VAL A 55 2.97 17.98 2.97
CA VAL A 55 2.04 16.84 2.93
C VAL A 55 0.66 17.32 2.47
N GLU A 56 0.19 18.46 2.99
CA GLU A 56 -1.08 19.06 2.56
C GLU A 56 -1.11 19.40 1.06
N ALA A 57 0.02 19.88 0.52
CA ALA A 57 0.17 20.14 -0.91
C ALA A 57 0.04 18.86 -1.74
N ARG A 58 0.55 17.72 -1.28
CA ARG A 58 0.40 16.44 -2.00
C ARG A 58 -1.06 16.09 -2.26
N PHE A 59 -1.95 16.27 -1.30
CA PHE A 59 -3.38 15.97 -1.49
C PHE A 59 -4.06 16.82 -2.57
N LYS A 60 -3.49 17.99 -2.92
CA LYS A 60 -4.04 18.89 -3.93
C LYS A 60 -3.35 18.74 -5.28
N ASP A 61 -2.04 18.55 -5.26
CA ASP A 61 -1.17 18.69 -6.43
C ASP A 61 -0.69 17.33 -6.98
N PHE A 62 -1.06 16.21 -6.34
CA PHE A 62 -0.66 14.89 -6.80
C PHE A 62 -1.22 14.57 -8.19
N SER A 63 -0.34 14.12 -9.08
CA SER A 63 -0.68 13.71 -10.44
C SER A 63 -0.41 12.20 -10.60
N PRO A 64 -1.46 11.38 -10.74
CA PRO A 64 -1.30 9.93 -10.91
C PRO A 64 -0.53 9.59 -12.18
N ALA A 65 -0.79 10.33 -13.27
CA ALA A 65 -0.15 10.11 -14.55
C ALA A 65 1.37 10.41 -14.53
N ALA A 66 1.82 11.30 -13.66
CA ALA A 66 3.23 11.63 -13.49
C ALA A 66 3.92 10.83 -12.38
N PHE A 67 3.16 10.04 -11.61
CA PHE A 67 3.69 9.33 -10.47
C PHE A 67 4.41 8.03 -10.88
N ASN A 68 5.64 7.86 -10.39
CA ASN A 68 6.43 6.66 -10.61
C ASN A 68 6.54 5.88 -9.30
N ILE A 69 5.73 4.83 -9.19
CA ILE A 69 5.64 3.98 -8.01
C ILE A 69 6.98 3.30 -7.69
N GLU A 70 7.69 2.75 -8.69
CA GLU A 70 8.93 2.02 -8.47
C GLU A 70 10.02 2.93 -7.89
N LYS A 71 10.13 4.16 -8.41
CA LYS A 71 11.08 5.15 -7.90
C LYS A 71 10.72 5.59 -6.49
N ALA A 72 9.45 5.86 -6.22
CA ALA A 72 9.00 6.30 -4.90
C ALA A 72 9.21 5.19 -3.85
N ALA A 73 8.79 3.97 -4.16
CA ALA A 73 8.96 2.80 -3.31
C ALA A 73 10.43 2.43 -3.12
N GLY A 74 11.26 2.55 -4.17
CA GLY A 74 12.71 2.33 -4.09
C GLY A 74 13.43 3.23 -3.10
N ASN A 75 12.96 4.47 -2.90
CA ASN A 75 13.50 5.37 -1.87
C ASN A 75 13.28 4.85 -0.44
N LEU A 76 12.35 3.91 -0.26
CA LEU A 76 12.02 3.31 1.03
C LEU A 76 12.74 1.97 1.29
N ALA A 77 13.60 1.51 0.37
CA ALA A 77 14.33 0.24 0.51
C ALA A 77 15.16 0.16 1.81
N GLY A 78 15.64 1.31 2.31
CA GLY A 78 16.43 1.41 3.56
C GLY A 78 15.63 1.31 4.86
N LEU A 79 14.30 1.21 4.82
CA LEU A 79 13.44 1.18 6.01
C LEU A 79 13.48 -0.13 6.82
N GLY A 80 14.16 -1.17 6.34
CA GLY A 80 14.27 -2.44 7.06
C GLY A 80 12.92 -3.15 7.20
N SER A 81 12.53 -3.51 8.43
CA SER A 81 11.24 -4.15 8.73
C SER A 81 10.03 -3.25 8.48
N GLU A 82 10.23 -1.93 8.47
CA GLU A 82 9.13 -0.97 8.40
C GLU A 82 8.52 -0.83 7.00
N ARG A 83 9.19 -1.39 5.97
CA ARG A 83 8.65 -1.48 4.60
C ARG A 83 7.32 -2.22 4.58
N ARG A 84 7.19 -3.29 5.37
CA ARG A 84 5.93 -4.05 5.48
C ARG A 84 4.80 -3.17 6.00
N LYS A 85 5.08 -2.26 6.94
CA LYS A 85 4.04 -1.36 7.46
C LYS A 85 3.52 -0.40 6.40
N VAL A 86 4.39 0.05 5.49
CA VAL A 86 3.97 0.88 4.34
C VAL A 86 3.07 0.08 3.40
N LEU A 87 3.39 -1.19 3.12
CA LEU A 87 2.54 -2.06 2.29
C LEU A 87 1.17 -2.32 2.92
N GLU A 88 1.11 -2.58 4.24
CA GLU A 88 -0.16 -2.72 4.95
C GLU A 88 -1.03 -1.46 4.83
N MET A 89 -0.41 -0.28 4.84
CA MET A 89 -1.15 0.98 4.63
C MET A 89 -1.63 1.14 3.18
N ILE A 90 -0.85 0.69 2.19
CA ILE A 90 -1.27 0.66 0.78
C ILE A 90 -2.48 -0.27 0.61
N ALA A 91 -2.40 -1.50 1.11
CA ALA A 91 -3.53 -2.45 1.11
C ALA A 91 -4.75 -1.84 1.79
N ALA A 92 -4.57 -1.26 2.99
CA ALA A 92 -5.65 -0.65 3.72
C ALA A 92 -6.27 0.54 2.98
N VAL A 93 -5.58 1.25 2.09
CA VAL A 93 -6.21 2.31 1.28
C VAL A 93 -7.16 1.70 0.26
N SER A 94 -6.70 0.67 -0.45
CA SER A 94 -7.39 -0.06 -1.52
C SER A 94 -8.58 -0.92 -1.09
N GLU A 95 -8.61 -1.41 0.16
CA GLU A 95 -9.68 -2.29 0.67
C GLU A 95 -11.02 -1.55 0.93
N SER A 96 -11.52 -0.75 -0.02
CA SER A 96 -12.76 0.03 0.11
C SER A 96 -14.02 -0.83 -0.07
N ASP A 97 -13.99 -1.83 -0.96
CA ASP A 97 -15.20 -2.41 -1.56
C ASP A 97 -15.25 -3.96 -1.54
N GLU A 98 -14.67 -4.62 -0.52
CA GLU A 98 -14.70 -6.08 -0.30
C GLU A 98 -14.11 -6.97 -1.44
N GLU A 99 -13.73 -6.39 -2.58
CA GLU A 99 -13.05 -7.04 -3.69
C GLU A 99 -11.67 -6.38 -3.91
N ILE A 100 -10.60 -7.17 -3.91
CA ILE A 100 -9.29 -6.70 -4.39
C ILE A 100 -9.33 -6.71 -5.90
N ASP A 101 -9.26 -5.54 -6.54
CA ASP A 101 -9.11 -5.45 -7.99
C ASP A 101 -7.67 -5.83 -8.41
N LEU A 102 -7.52 -6.46 -9.56
CA LEU A 102 -6.23 -6.78 -10.19
C LEU A 102 -5.35 -5.54 -10.36
N SER A 103 -5.94 -4.35 -10.45
CA SER A 103 -5.20 -3.08 -10.51
C SER A 103 -4.47 -2.78 -9.19
N GLU A 104 -5.11 -3.05 -8.05
CA GLU A 104 -4.60 -2.83 -6.70
C GLU A 104 -3.55 -3.86 -6.32
N ASP A 105 -3.82 -5.13 -6.63
CA ASP A 105 -2.86 -6.23 -6.48
C ASP A 105 -1.54 -5.89 -7.20
N ARG A 106 -1.63 -5.47 -8.48
CA ARG A 106 -0.46 -5.06 -9.26
C ARG A 106 0.24 -3.84 -8.66
N TYR A 107 -0.50 -2.88 -8.11
CA TYR A 107 0.09 -1.72 -7.45
C TYR A 107 0.91 -2.13 -6.23
N LEU A 108 0.34 -2.98 -5.36
CA LEU A 108 0.98 -3.43 -4.14
C LEU A 108 2.23 -4.29 -4.44
N ARG A 109 2.15 -5.19 -5.42
CA ARG A 109 3.30 -5.99 -5.90
C ARG A 109 4.45 -5.11 -6.37
N ARG A 110 4.17 -4.12 -7.24
CA ARG A 110 5.18 -3.19 -7.76
C ARG A 110 5.85 -2.38 -6.64
N ALA A 111 5.07 -1.91 -5.66
CA ALA A 111 5.61 -1.21 -4.50
C ALA A 111 6.53 -2.13 -3.67
N ALA A 112 6.10 -3.36 -3.40
CA ALA A 112 6.84 -4.31 -2.59
C ALA A 112 8.18 -4.72 -3.24
N GLU A 113 8.16 -5.05 -4.52
CA GLU A 113 9.34 -5.40 -5.31
C GLU A 113 10.34 -4.23 -5.36
N ALA A 114 9.86 -3.01 -5.61
CA ALA A 114 10.70 -1.82 -5.63
C ALA A 114 11.31 -1.49 -4.26
N MET A 115 10.61 -1.79 -3.16
CA MET A 115 11.17 -1.72 -1.80
C MET A 115 12.18 -2.85 -1.50
N GLY A 116 12.32 -3.83 -2.38
CA GLY A 116 13.21 -4.98 -2.22
C GLY A 116 12.71 -6.01 -1.20
N LEU A 117 11.39 -6.22 -1.13
CA LEU A 117 10.77 -7.29 -0.34
C LEU A 117 10.64 -8.57 -1.19
N ALA A 118 10.83 -9.73 -0.58
CA ALA A 118 10.56 -11.00 -1.25
C ALA A 118 9.05 -11.29 -1.24
N ALA A 119 8.54 -12.01 -2.23
CA ALA A 119 7.11 -12.34 -2.36
C ALA A 119 6.50 -12.90 -1.06
N LYS A 120 7.23 -13.80 -0.37
CA LYS A 120 6.81 -14.37 0.92
C LYS A 120 6.54 -13.34 2.03
N ASP A 121 7.12 -12.14 1.94
CA ASP A 121 7.03 -11.11 2.96
C ASP A 121 5.80 -10.19 2.75
N PHE A 122 5.05 -10.37 1.66
CA PHE A 122 3.84 -9.60 1.36
C PHE A 122 2.73 -10.40 0.65
N ARG A 123 2.90 -11.71 0.40
CA ARG A 123 1.93 -12.56 -0.30
C ARG A 123 0.54 -12.56 0.34
N ASP A 124 0.47 -12.33 1.65
CA ASP A 124 -0.77 -12.26 2.41
C ASP A 124 -1.57 -10.96 2.21
N LEU A 125 -0.98 -9.98 1.52
CA LEU A 125 -1.59 -8.69 1.20
C LEU A 125 -2.03 -8.59 -0.27
N VAL A 126 -1.84 -9.65 -1.06
CA VAL A 126 -2.08 -9.71 -2.51
C VAL A 126 -2.91 -10.95 -2.83
N VAL A 127 -3.59 -10.96 -3.98
CA VAL A 127 -4.34 -12.14 -4.43
C VAL A 127 -3.34 -13.13 -5.02
N ASP A 128 -3.13 -14.26 -4.36
CA ASP A 128 -2.29 -15.36 -4.85
C ASP A 128 -3.15 -16.45 -5.50
N PHE A 129 -3.14 -16.49 -6.84
CA PHE A 129 -3.89 -17.50 -7.60
C PHE A 129 -3.33 -18.92 -7.41
N GLN A 130 -2.10 -19.09 -6.90
CA GLN A 130 -1.54 -20.43 -6.68
C GLN A 130 -2.25 -21.20 -5.55
N GLU A 131 -2.87 -20.52 -4.58
CA GLU A 131 -3.67 -21.19 -3.52
C GLU A 131 -5.07 -21.60 -4.01
N VAL A 132 -5.59 -20.96 -5.07
CA VAL A 132 -6.91 -21.29 -5.63
C VAL A 132 -6.88 -22.63 -6.37
N ASP A 133 -5.78 -22.90 -7.10
CA ASP A 133 -5.58 -24.18 -7.80
C ASP A 133 -5.47 -25.38 -6.83
N GLU A 134 -4.93 -25.17 -5.61
CA GLU A 134 -4.87 -26.22 -4.57
C GLU A 134 -6.26 -26.53 -3.98
N LEU A 135 -7.15 -25.53 -3.88
CA LEU A 135 -8.52 -25.71 -3.41
C LEU A 135 -9.41 -26.41 -4.46
N GLU A 136 -9.23 -26.13 -5.75
CA GLU A 136 -9.93 -26.85 -6.82
C GLU A 136 -9.50 -28.33 -6.87
N GLY A 137 -8.22 -28.62 -6.65
CA GLY A 137 -7.73 -30.01 -6.55
C GLY A 137 -8.35 -30.78 -5.38
N ILE A 138 -8.53 -30.15 -4.21
CA ILE A 138 -9.16 -30.79 -3.05
C ILE A 138 -10.67 -30.98 -3.26
N LEU A 139 -11.35 -30.05 -3.94
CA LEU A 139 -12.77 -30.16 -4.27
C LEU A 139 -13.02 -31.24 -5.33
N ALA A 140 -12.15 -31.37 -6.34
CA ALA A 140 -12.19 -32.43 -7.33
C ALA A 140 -12.00 -33.82 -6.69
N ASP A 141 -11.00 -33.96 -5.80
CA ASP A 141 -10.73 -35.22 -5.07
C ASP A 141 -11.83 -35.58 -4.06
N THR A 142 -12.51 -34.59 -3.48
CA THR A 142 -13.57 -34.82 -2.48
C THR A 142 -14.95 -35.04 -3.11
N LEU A 143 -15.24 -34.44 -4.26
CA LEU A 143 -16.53 -34.53 -4.96
C LEU A 143 -16.52 -35.48 -6.17
N GLY A 144 -15.36 -36.01 -6.56
CA GLY A 144 -15.25 -37.03 -7.62
C GLY A 144 -15.67 -36.52 -9.00
N ILE A 145 -15.37 -35.25 -9.30
CA ILE A 145 -15.47 -34.64 -10.64
C ILE A 145 -14.09 -34.25 -11.11
#